data_AF-Q1WRU5-F1
#
_entry.id   AF-Q1WRU5-F1
#
_cell.length_a   1.000
_cell.length_b   1.000
_cell.length_c   1.000
_cell.angle_alpha   90.00
_cell.angle_beta   90.00
_cell.angle_gamma   90.00
#
_symmetry.space_group_name_H-M   'P 1'
#
loop_
_entity.id
_entity.type
_entity.pdbx_description
1 polymer ?
#
loop_
_entity_poly.entity_id
_entity_poly.type
_entity_poly.pdbx_seq_one_letter_code
_entity_poly.pdbx_strand_id
1 'polypeptide(L)'
;MNELTKLSKIKAYTKSKLGADKTGHGYDHIKRVVTMAKKILESESADKLVTLAAAYLHDTIDDKLVSDPKSALAELQEFLASLEFTSAQIEEISFIITHMSFAHSLQDDDFQLPLSGQIVQDADWLDAIGAIGITRAIYYGGHHGEKSIIRQ
;
A
#
# COMPACT_ATOMS: atom_id res chain seq x y z
N MET A 1 -0.62 -5.15 23.55
CA MET A 1 -1.29 -3.98 22.91
C MET A 1 -2.44 -4.47 22.05
N ASN A 2 -3.63 -3.84 22.11
CA ASN A 2 -4.77 -4.27 21.29
C ASN A 2 -4.62 -3.86 19.81
N GLU A 3 -5.35 -4.52 18.92
CA GLU A 3 -5.26 -4.33 17.46
C GLU A 3 -5.61 -2.90 17.01
N LEU A 4 -6.63 -2.28 17.62
CA LEU A 4 -7.04 -0.92 17.29
C LEU A 4 -5.93 0.09 17.58
N THR A 5 -5.23 -0.07 18.70
CA THR A 5 -4.09 0.77 19.06
C THR A 5 -2.92 0.57 18.10
N LYS A 6 -2.64 -0.68 17.68
CA LYS A 6 -1.61 -0.98 16.67
C LYS A 6 -1.93 -0.28 15.35
N LEU A 7 -3.15 -0.45 14.82
CA LEU A 7 -3.58 0.18 13.58
C LEU A 7 -3.62 1.72 13.67
N SER A 8 -3.94 2.28 14.84
CA SER A 8 -3.88 3.73 15.04
C SER A 8 -2.45 4.27 14.97
N LYS A 9 -1.47 3.55 15.52
CA LYS A 9 -0.06 3.92 15.45
C LYS A 9 0.49 3.77 14.02
N ILE A 10 0.14 2.69 13.33
CA ILE A 10 0.47 2.49 11.90
C ILE A 10 -0.09 3.64 11.06
N LYS A 11 -1.37 3.99 11.26
CA LYS A 11 -2.01 5.12 10.56
C LYS A 11 -1.26 6.43 10.77
N ALA A 12 -0.77 6.70 11.98
CA ALA A 12 0.01 7.89 12.29
C ALA A 12 1.39 7.86 11.61
N TYR A 13 2.05 6.71 11.62
CA TYR A 13 3.32 6.47 10.92
C TYR A 13 3.17 6.73 9.42
N THR A 14 2.18 6.10 8.77
CA THR A 14 1.87 6.31 7.35
C THR A 14 1.63 7.78 7.03
N LYS A 15 0.84 8.49 7.85
CA LYS A 15 0.57 9.91 7.64
C LYS A 15 1.84 10.75 7.77
N SER A 16 2.77 10.38 8.64
CA SER A 16 4.05 11.09 8.79
C SER A 16 4.97 10.90 7.59
N LYS A 17 4.99 9.70 6.99
CA LYS A 17 5.80 9.39 5.81
C LYS A 17 5.22 9.98 4.51
N LEU A 18 3.89 9.90 4.33
CA LEU A 18 3.21 10.32 3.09
C LEU A 18 2.58 11.72 3.16
N GLY A 19 2.62 12.39 4.31
CA GLY A 19 1.88 13.65 4.54
C GLY A 19 2.35 14.85 3.71
N ALA A 20 3.54 14.78 3.12
CA ALA A 20 4.09 15.81 2.26
C ALA A 20 3.98 15.49 0.75
N ASP A 21 3.53 14.28 0.39
CA ASP A 21 3.47 13.87 -1.01
C ASP A 21 2.31 14.55 -1.75
N LYS A 22 2.62 15.08 -2.94
CA LYS A 22 1.69 15.77 -3.85
C LYS A 22 1.52 15.03 -5.18
N THR A 23 2.07 13.84 -5.35
CA THR A 23 2.11 13.12 -6.64
C THR A 23 0.88 12.23 -6.90
N GLY A 24 -0.02 12.12 -5.93
CA GLY A 24 -1.22 11.27 -6.01
C GLY A 24 -1.11 9.95 -5.24
N HIS A 25 0.04 9.68 -4.60
CA HIS A 25 0.28 8.62 -3.60
C HIS A 25 0.15 9.13 -2.16
N GLY A 26 -0.40 10.34 -1.99
CA GLY A 26 -0.62 10.94 -0.69
C GLY A 26 -1.62 10.15 0.17
N TYR A 27 -1.74 10.54 1.43
CA TYR A 27 -2.53 9.84 2.44
C TYR A 27 -4.00 9.55 2.07
N ASP A 28 -4.60 10.36 1.18
CA ASP A 28 -5.97 10.12 0.69
C ASP A 28 -6.09 8.85 -0.15
N HIS A 29 -5.05 8.49 -0.91
CA HIS A 29 -5.00 7.21 -1.64
C HIS A 29 -5.01 6.04 -0.66
N ILE A 30 -4.09 6.02 0.31
CA ILE A 30 -4.06 4.98 1.36
C ILE A 30 -5.41 4.85 2.07
N LYS A 31 -6.07 5.97 2.38
CA LYS A 31 -7.38 5.94 3.04
C LYS A 31 -8.44 5.21 2.21
N ARG A 32 -8.44 5.38 0.88
CA ARG A 32 -9.37 4.68 -0.02
C ARG A 32 -9.02 3.21 -0.13
N VAL A 33 -7.73 2.86 -0.32
CA VAL A 33 -7.25 1.47 -0.34
C VAL A 33 -7.65 0.73 0.94
N VAL A 34 -7.35 1.29 2.11
CA VAL A 34 -7.74 0.69 3.40
C VAL A 34 -9.26 0.55 3.53
N THR A 35 -10.03 1.50 2.99
CA THR A 35 -11.50 1.40 3.02
C THR A 35 -11.99 0.26 2.13
N MET A 36 -11.37 0.04 0.96
CA MET A 36 -11.70 -1.08 0.08
C MET A 36 -11.25 -2.42 0.68
N ALA A 37 -10.03 -2.51 1.20
CA ALA A 37 -9.52 -3.71 1.86
C ALA A 37 -10.43 -4.14 3.04
N LYS A 38 -10.94 -3.17 3.82
CA LYS A 38 -11.92 -3.46 4.88
C LYS A 38 -13.21 -4.08 4.35
N LYS A 39 -13.71 -3.63 3.20
CA LYS A 39 -14.93 -4.18 2.59
C LYS A 39 -14.69 -5.59 2.07
N ILE A 40 -13.55 -5.83 1.42
CA ILE A 40 -13.20 -7.17 0.92
C ILE A 40 -13.06 -8.16 2.09
N LEU A 41 -12.46 -7.73 3.20
CA LEU A 41 -12.37 -8.52 4.44
C LEU A 41 -13.72 -8.85 5.09
N GLU A 42 -14.84 -8.26 4.66
CA GLU A 42 -16.17 -8.66 5.16
C GLU A 42 -16.61 -10.01 4.60
N SER A 43 -16.10 -10.40 3.43
CA SER A 43 -16.38 -11.68 2.77
C SER A 43 -15.23 -12.68 2.79
N GLU A 44 -14.01 -12.24 3.13
CA GLU A 44 -12.80 -13.07 3.10
C GLU A 44 -12.28 -13.43 4.50
N SER A 45 -11.61 -14.59 4.61
CA SER A 45 -11.10 -15.13 5.89
C SER A 45 -9.62 -14.81 6.18
N ALA A 46 -9.06 -13.75 5.60
CA ALA A 46 -7.67 -13.36 5.81
C ALA A 46 -7.42 -12.75 7.19
N ASP A 47 -6.15 -12.75 7.66
CA ASP A 47 -5.76 -12.04 8.88
C ASP A 47 -6.00 -10.52 8.68
N LYS A 48 -7.01 -10.01 9.39
CA LYS A 48 -7.44 -8.61 9.32
C LYS A 48 -6.35 -7.64 9.77
N LEU A 49 -5.57 -7.98 10.80
CA LEU A 49 -4.53 -7.11 11.31
C LEU A 49 -3.39 -6.99 10.30
N VAL A 50 -2.92 -8.11 9.75
CA VAL A 50 -1.88 -8.15 8.70
C VAL A 50 -2.34 -7.41 7.46
N THR A 51 -3.53 -7.73 6.95
CA THR A 51 -4.10 -7.12 5.73
C THR A 51 -4.21 -5.61 5.86
N LEU A 52 -4.78 -5.11 6.97
CA LEU A 52 -4.92 -3.67 7.17
C LEU A 52 -3.59 -2.97 7.44
N ALA A 53 -2.65 -3.63 8.13
CA ALA A 53 -1.30 -3.10 8.32
C ALA A 53 -0.59 -2.93 6.97
N ALA A 54 -0.57 -3.97 6.14
CA ALA A 54 0.02 -3.93 4.81
C ALA A 54 -0.65 -2.85 3.93
N ALA A 55 -1.99 -2.74 3.93
CA ALA A 55 -2.71 -1.70 3.20
C ALA A 55 -2.31 -0.27 3.61
N TYR A 56 -2.05 -0.02 4.90
CA TYR A 56 -1.56 1.28 5.35
C TYR A 56 -0.10 1.55 4.97
N LEU A 57 0.71 0.52 4.77
CA LEU A 57 2.17 0.62 4.70
C LEU A 57 2.74 0.44 3.29
N HIS A 58 1.97 -0.10 2.33
CA HIS A 58 2.49 -0.50 1.02
C HIS A 58 3.26 0.60 0.26
N ASP A 59 2.76 1.85 0.26
CA ASP A 59 3.45 2.97 -0.40
C ASP A 59 4.51 3.66 0.49
N THR A 60 4.72 3.25 1.75
CA THR A 60 5.65 3.95 2.66
C THR A 60 7.13 3.70 2.40
N ILE A 61 7.44 2.72 1.54
CA ILE A 61 8.81 2.32 1.18
C ILE A 61 9.09 2.44 -0.33
N ASP A 62 8.18 3.07 -1.11
CA ASP A 62 8.37 3.31 -2.55
C ASP A 62 9.68 4.11 -2.77
N ASP A 63 10.48 3.65 -3.72
CA ASP A 63 11.76 4.19 -4.15
C ASP A 63 11.69 5.67 -4.61
N LYS A 64 10.50 6.18 -4.92
CA LYS A 64 10.26 7.62 -5.15
C LYS A 64 10.31 8.46 -3.87
N LEU A 65 10.07 7.84 -2.71
CA LEU A 65 9.99 8.51 -1.41
C LEU A 65 11.25 8.30 -0.56
N VAL A 66 11.97 7.20 -0.77
CA VAL A 66 13.15 6.84 0.02
C VAL A 66 14.37 6.59 -0.87
N SER A 67 15.52 7.14 -0.47
CA SER A 67 16.79 6.95 -1.20
C SER A 67 17.37 5.53 -1.06
N ASP A 68 16.95 4.80 -0.03
CA ASP A 68 17.34 3.41 0.22
C ASP A 68 16.15 2.58 0.72
N PRO A 69 15.45 1.88 -0.19
CA PRO A 69 14.32 1.01 0.16
C PRO A 69 14.66 -0.08 1.18
N LYS A 70 15.91 -0.59 1.20
CA LYS A 70 16.31 -1.63 2.17
C LYS A 70 16.37 -1.07 3.58
N SER A 71 16.96 0.12 3.76
CA SER A 71 16.96 0.80 5.05
C SER A 71 15.56 1.18 5.50
N ALA A 72 14.68 1.60 4.58
CA ALA A 72 13.30 1.92 4.89
C ALA A 72 12.50 0.68 5.34
N LEU A 73 12.73 -0.46 4.70
CA LEU A 73 12.14 -1.74 5.11
C LEU A 73 12.62 -2.16 6.50
N ALA A 74 13.91 -2.01 6.81
CA ALA A 74 14.44 -2.32 8.13
C ALA A 74 13.82 -1.44 9.23
N GLU A 75 13.72 -0.12 8.98
CA GLU A 75 13.04 0.82 9.90
C GLU A 75 11.58 0.41 10.13
N LEU A 76 10.88 -0.02 9.07
CA LEU A 76 9.51 -0.47 9.16
C LEU A 76 9.37 -1.75 10.00
N GLN A 77 10.27 -2.71 9.83
CA GLN A 77 10.29 -3.95 10.60
C GLN A 77 10.53 -3.68 12.09
N GLU A 78 11.47 -2.78 12.43
CA GLU A 78 11.70 -2.33 13.80
C GLU A 78 10.46 -1.63 14.39
N PHE A 79 9.80 -0.79 13.60
CA PHE A 79 8.55 -0.15 13.99
C PHE A 79 7.46 -1.18 14.29
N LEU A 80 7.24 -2.17 13.41
CA LEU A 80 6.25 -3.23 13.64
C LEU A 80 6.59 -4.09 14.87
N ALA A 81 7.87 -4.40 15.08
CA ALA A 81 8.32 -5.10 16.28
C ALA A 81 8.02 -4.31 17.57
N SER A 82 8.21 -2.98 17.55
CA SER A 82 7.86 -2.09 18.67
C SER A 82 6.35 -2.06 18.98
N LEU A 83 5.52 -2.47 18.01
CA LEU A 83 4.07 -2.62 18.15
C LEU A 83 3.64 -4.03 18.57
N GLU A 84 4.58 -4.90 18.94
CA GLU A 84 4.35 -6.27 19.39
C GLU A 84 3.69 -7.13 18.29
N PHE A 85 4.03 -6.92 17.02
CA PHE A 85 3.72 -7.90 15.96
C PHE A 85 4.61 -9.14 16.11
N THR A 86 4.09 -10.30 15.76
CA THR A 86 4.91 -11.53 15.76
C THR A 86 5.86 -11.52 14.57
N SER A 87 6.96 -12.27 14.66
CA SER A 87 7.91 -12.38 13.54
C SER A 87 7.24 -12.83 12.25
N ALA A 88 6.29 -13.78 12.32
CA ALA A 88 5.54 -14.25 11.16
C ALA A 88 4.68 -13.14 10.53
N GLN A 89 4.01 -12.31 11.34
CA GLN A 89 3.23 -11.18 10.82
C GLN A 89 4.13 -10.12 10.20
N ILE A 90 5.29 -9.83 10.80
CA ILE A 90 6.25 -8.87 10.26
C ILE A 90 6.79 -9.35 8.90
N GLU A 91 7.13 -10.63 8.81
CA GLU A 91 7.60 -11.27 7.57
C GLU A 91 6.52 -11.22 6.49
N GLU A 92 5.27 -11.57 6.82
CA GLU A 92 4.15 -11.54 5.87
C GLU A 92 3.86 -10.10 5.40
N ILE A 93 3.79 -9.12 6.30
CA ILE A 93 3.62 -7.70 5.93
C ILE A 93 4.76 -7.25 5.03
N SER A 94 6.01 -7.56 5.41
CA SER A 94 7.21 -7.19 4.63
C SER A 94 7.18 -7.81 3.24
N PHE A 95 6.73 -9.06 3.12
CA PHE A 95 6.60 -9.76 1.87
C PHE A 95 5.55 -9.11 0.97
N ILE A 96 4.35 -8.83 1.51
CA ILE A 96 3.27 -8.17 0.76
C ILE A 96 3.75 -6.84 0.18
N ILE A 97 4.25 -5.93 1.02
CA ILE A 97 4.60 -4.58 0.58
C ILE A 97 5.74 -4.56 -0.47
N THR A 98 6.59 -5.59 -0.49
CA THR A 98 7.71 -5.67 -1.44
C THR A 98 7.34 -6.36 -2.76
N HIS A 99 6.29 -7.18 -2.79
CA HIS A 99 5.94 -8.01 -3.95
C HIS A 99 4.56 -7.68 -4.56
N MET A 100 3.75 -6.83 -3.93
CA MET A 100 2.39 -6.55 -4.41
C MET A 100 2.28 -5.56 -5.58
N SER A 101 3.38 -4.91 -5.97
CA SER A 101 3.35 -3.90 -7.03
C SER A 101 3.00 -4.52 -8.39
N PHE A 102 2.31 -3.74 -9.24
CA PHE A 102 1.98 -4.18 -10.60
C PHE A 102 3.22 -4.54 -11.44
N ALA A 103 4.33 -3.83 -11.23
CA ALA A 103 5.59 -4.16 -11.92
C ALA A 103 6.14 -5.53 -11.52
N HIS A 104 5.89 -5.97 -10.29
CA HIS A 104 6.30 -7.29 -9.81
C HIS A 104 5.41 -8.39 -10.40
N SER A 105 4.09 -8.17 -10.50
CA SER A 105 3.18 -9.15 -11.09
C SER A 105 3.43 -9.43 -12.58
N LEU A 106 4.20 -8.58 -13.29
CA LEU A 106 4.58 -8.81 -14.69
C LEU A 106 5.79 -9.74 -14.86
N GLN A 107 6.47 -10.12 -13.78
CA GLN A 107 7.70 -10.92 -13.83
C GLN A 107 7.43 -12.42 -13.81
N ASP A 108 6.34 -12.85 -13.20
CA ASP A 108 5.96 -14.25 -13.04
C ASP A 108 4.44 -14.39 -12.88
N ASP A 109 3.79 -15.03 -13.85
CA ASP A 109 2.33 -15.25 -13.86
C ASP A 109 1.88 -16.27 -12.78
N ASP A 110 2.78 -17.14 -12.32
CA ASP A 110 2.49 -18.16 -11.30
C ASP A 110 2.75 -17.64 -9.87
N PHE A 111 3.33 -16.44 -9.73
CA PHE A 111 3.58 -15.84 -8.42
C PHE A 111 2.27 -15.41 -7.76
N GLN A 112 2.04 -15.90 -6.53
CA GLN A 112 0.83 -15.59 -5.78
C GLN A 112 1.19 -15.06 -4.39
N LEU A 113 0.60 -13.93 -4.04
CA LEU A 113 0.66 -13.38 -2.68
C LEU A 113 -0.16 -14.27 -1.72
N PRO A 114 0.13 -14.21 -0.41
CA PRO A 114 -0.83 -14.71 0.59
C PRO A 114 -2.19 -14.00 0.41
N LEU A 115 -3.27 -14.62 0.90
CA LEU A 115 -4.63 -14.08 0.75
C LEU A 115 -4.74 -12.62 1.24
N SER A 116 -4.07 -12.31 2.34
CA SER A 116 -3.93 -10.94 2.87
C SER A 116 -3.34 -9.99 1.81
N GLY A 117 -2.27 -10.39 1.13
CA GLY A 117 -1.63 -9.60 0.07
C GLY A 117 -2.48 -9.45 -1.19
N GLN A 118 -3.19 -10.51 -1.60
CA GLN A 118 -4.14 -10.45 -2.72
C GLN A 118 -5.23 -9.42 -2.46
N ILE A 119 -5.80 -9.39 -1.24
CA ILE A 119 -6.81 -8.41 -0.85
C ILE A 119 -6.26 -6.98 -0.91
N VAL A 120 -5.02 -6.76 -0.44
CA VAL A 120 -4.40 -5.42 -0.51
C VAL A 120 -4.15 -5.02 -1.96
N GLN A 121 -3.68 -5.94 -2.80
CA GLN A 121 -3.45 -5.71 -4.22
C GLN A 121 -4.75 -5.35 -4.96
N ASP A 122 -5.81 -6.11 -4.75
CA ASP A 122 -7.12 -5.83 -5.32
C ASP A 122 -7.64 -4.46 -4.86
N ALA A 123 -7.52 -4.14 -3.58
CA ALA A 123 -7.95 -2.86 -3.03
C ALA A 123 -7.17 -1.68 -3.63
N ASP A 124 -5.88 -1.83 -3.88
CA ASP A 124 -5.02 -0.83 -4.52
C ASP A 124 -5.39 -0.64 -6.00
N TRP A 125 -5.50 -1.74 -6.75
CA TRP A 125 -5.83 -1.70 -8.17
C TRP A 125 -7.24 -1.14 -8.42
N LEU A 126 -8.20 -1.45 -7.56
CA LEU A 126 -9.55 -0.86 -7.62
C LEU A 126 -9.53 0.66 -7.44
N ASP A 127 -8.58 1.23 -6.69
CA ASP A 127 -8.42 2.68 -6.54
C ASP A 127 -7.73 3.34 -7.74
N ALA A 128 -7.09 2.55 -8.61
CA ALA A 128 -6.42 3.00 -9.82
C ALA A 128 -7.32 2.96 -11.07
N ILE A 129 -8.53 2.41 -10.98
CA ILE A 129 -9.50 2.34 -12.10
C ILE A 129 -10.74 3.21 -11.85
N GLY A 130 -11.66 3.25 -12.83
CA GLY A 130 -12.88 4.04 -12.75
C GLY A 130 -12.64 5.56 -12.77
N ALA A 131 -13.62 6.35 -12.33
CA ALA A 131 -13.56 7.81 -12.39
C ALA A 131 -12.37 8.41 -11.59
N ILE A 132 -12.04 7.80 -10.46
CA ILE A 132 -10.89 8.18 -9.64
C ILE A 132 -9.59 7.85 -10.38
N GLY A 133 -9.48 6.63 -10.93
CA GLY A 133 -8.35 6.20 -11.74
C GLY A 133 -8.06 7.13 -12.93
N ILE A 134 -9.11 7.48 -13.69
CA ILE A 134 -9.01 8.43 -14.80
C ILE A 134 -8.44 9.78 -14.32
N THR A 135 -8.94 10.31 -13.20
CA THR A 135 -8.48 11.58 -12.65
C THR A 135 -7.02 11.50 -12.17
N ARG A 136 -6.63 10.40 -11.52
CA ARG A 136 -5.25 10.17 -11.06
C ARG A 136 -4.28 10.05 -12.23
N ALA A 137 -4.65 9.31 -13.28
CA ALA A 137 -3.83 9.16 -14.48
C ALA A 137 -3.59 10.51 -15.17
N ILE A 138 -4.63 11.35 -15.30
CA ILE A 138 -4.51 12.71 -15.85
C ILE A 138 -3.60 13.58 -14.95
N TYR A 139 -3.78 13.52 -13.63
CA TYR A 139 -2.97 14.30 -12.69
C TYR A 139 -1.48 13.91 -12.76
N TYR A 140 -1.18 12.60 -12.74
CA TYR A 140 0.18 12.09 -12.83
C TYR A 140 0.82 12.44 -14.18
N GLY A 141 0.13 12.17 -15.29
CA GLY A 141 0.62 12.50 -16.63
C GLY A 141 0.84 14.01 -16.82
N GLY A 142 -0.07 14.85 -16.29
CA GLY A 142 0.08 16.30 -16.29
C GLY A 142 1.30 16.78 -15.49
N HIS A 143 1.56 16.18 -14.33
CA HIS A 143 2.76 16.49 -13.53
C HIS A 143 4.07 16.10 -14.23
N HIS A 144 4.07 15.00 -14.98
CA HIS A 144 5.26 14.50 -15.70
C HIS A 144 5.39 15.07 -17.13
N GLY A 145 4.50 15.99 -17.51
CA GLY A 145 4.52 16.60 -18.85
C GLY A 145 4.20 15.62 -19.98
N GLU A 146 3.49 14.52 -19.69
CA GLU A 146 3.07 13.58 -20.72
C GLU A 146 2.04 14.21 -21.65
N LYS A 147 2.20 13.98 -22.95
CA LYS A 147 1.26 14.46 -23.95
C LYS A 147 -0.05 13.67 -23.83
N SER A 148 -1.11 14.33 -23.39
CA SER A 148 -2.46 13.81 -23.61
C SER A 148 -2.74 13.79 -25.10
N ILE A 149 -2.82 12.60 -25.69
CA ILE A 149 -3.24 12.41 -27.08
C ILE A 149 -4.76 12.57 -27.14
N ILE A 150 -5.24 13.79 -26.94
CA ILE A 150 -6.58 14.15 -27.42
C ILE A 150 -6.39 14.36 -28.92
N ARG A 151 -6.68 13.32 -29.71
CA ARG A 151 -6.87 13.52 -31.16
C ARG A 151 -8.03 14.51 -31.29
N GLN A 152 -7.71 15.74 -31.70
CA GLN A 152 -8.70 16.67 -32.25
C GLN A 152 -9.27 16.08 -33.54
#